data_AF-A0A2G5D2V5-F1
#
_entry.id   AF-A0A2G5D2V5-F1
#
_cell.length_a   1.000
_cell.length_b   1.000
_cell.length_c   1.000
_cell.angle_alpha   90.00
_cell.angle_beta   90.00
_cell.angle_gamma   90.00
#
_symmetry.space_group_name_H-M   'P 1'
#
loop_
_entity.id
_entity.type
_entity.pdbx_description
1 polymer ?
#
loop_
_entity_poly.entity_id
_entity_poly.type
_entity_poly.pdbx_seq_one_letter_code
_entity_poly.pdbx_strand_id
1 'polypeptide(L)'
;MKVMVVVMAMVLWILFFFTTPSYSYLYSREGLHGFEDLNLTELVYSSRMLPTSTGSNALPPPLMIPLTLIQGAAAKGAVCLDGTLPGYHLHPGYGSGANSWLIQLEGGGWCNSIRNCVYRKTTRRGSSTYMEKKLPFTGILSSKAEENPDFFNWNRVKLRYCDGASFSGDGQHEASKLNFRGQRIWLAGMEDLMSKGMSRATEALLSGCSAGGLASILHCDEFRELFPATTKVKCLSDAGFFLDAIDVSGGRTLRNMFEGVVRLQGVQKNLPQICTNHMDPTSCFFPQNLIASVKTPLFLLNAAYDAWQLQASLAPPSADPHGSWHDCKSNHAHCSASQIQYLQGIKCSML
;
A
#
# COMPACT_ATOMS: atom_id res chain seq x y z
N MET A 1 -24.11 8.17 -5.37
CA MET A 1 -22.86 7.47 -5.01
C MET A 1 -21.93 8.53 -4.43
N LYS A 2 -21.63 8.51 -3.13
CA LYS A 2 -20.72 9.49 -2.51
C LYS A 2 -19.36 8.82 -2.38
N VAL A 3 -18.47 9.07 -3.34
CA VAL A 3 -17.02 8.89 -3.10
C VAL A 3 -16.66 10.00 -2.12
N MET A 4 -16.30 9.64 -0.90
CA MET A 4 -15.80 10.61 0.07
C MET A 4 -14.28 10.58 -0.02
N VAL A 5 -13.71 11.60 -0.65
CA VAL A 5 -12.27 11.86 -0.63
C VAL A 5 -12.01 12.70 0.61
N VAL A 6 -11.36 12.12 1.62
CA VAL A 6 -10.87 12.90 2.76
C VAL A 6 -9.40 13.18 2.51
N VAL A 7 -9.12 14.44 2.17
CA VAL A 7 -7.76 14.97 2.05
C VAL A 7 -7.34 15.54 3.41
N MET A 8 -6.55 14.78 4.17
CA MET A 8 -5.99 15.29 5.44
C MET A 8 -4.74 16.12 5.17
N ALA A 9 -4.72 17.35 5.67
CA ALA A 9 -3.49 18.10 5.90
C ALA A 9 -2.92 17.65 7.25
N MET A 10 -1.80 16.91 7.26
CA MET A 10 -1.07 16.67 8.51
C MET A 10 -0.43 17.99 8.95
N VAL A 11 -1.13 18.77 9.77
CA VAL A 11 -0.53 19.84 10.56
C VAL A 11 -0.30 19.28 11.96
N LEU A 12 0.89 18.73 12.20
CA LEU A 12 1.32 18.38 13.55
C LEU A 12 1.77 19.66 14.26
N TRP A 13 0.89 20.25 15.06
CA TRP A 13 1.29 21.15 16.15
C TRP A 13 1.92 20.30 17.25
N ILE A 14 3.23 20.41 17.45
CA ILE A 14 3.87 20.00 18.71
C ILE A 14 4.53 21.24 19.29
N LEU A 15 3.79 21.91 20.17
CA LEU A 15 4.36 22.82 21.16
C LEU A 15 4.91 21.95 22.29
N PHE A 16 6.23 21.80 22.39
CA PHE A 16 6.93 21.62 23.67
C PHE A 16 8.39 22.05 23.53
N PHE A 17 8.76 23.08 24.28
CA PHE A 17 10.14 23.50 24.55
C PHE A 17 10.88 22.42 25.35
N PHE A 18 12.13 22.10 25.00
CA PHE A 18 13.34 22.17 25.86
C PHE A 18 14.57 21.58 25.13
N THR A 19 15.49 22.49 24.77
CA THR A 19 16.97 22.44 24.80
C THR A 19 17.79 21.12 24.70
N THR A 20 18.61 21.07 23.63
CA THR A 20 20.02 20.57 23.47
C THR A 20 20.34 19.06 23.34
N PRO A 21 21.51 18.65 22.78
CA PRO A 21 22.36 19.28 21.76
C PRO A 21 22.65 18.38 20.52
N SER A 22 23.16 19.06 19.49
CA SER A 22 23.69 18.63 18.19
C SER A 22 24.58 17.37 18.18
N TYR A 23 24.32 16.46 17.24
CA TYR A 23 25.30 15.51 16.70
C TYR A 23 25.38 15.64 15.18
N SER A 24 26.52 16.15 14.71
CA SER A 24 26.92 16.18 13.31
C SER A 24 27.40 14.80 12.87
N TYR A 25 26.82 14.22 11.82
CA TYR A 25 27.41 13.06 11.13
C TYR A 25 27.96 13.49 9.77
N LEU A 26 29.25 13.23 9.60
CA LEU A 26 30.06 13.42 8.40
C LEU A 26 29.54 12.54 7.25
N TYR A 27 29.22 13.18 6.11
CA TYR A 27 29.02 12.49 4.84
C TYR A 27 30.38 12.24 4.19
N SER A 28 30.72 10.96 3.94
CA SER A 28 31.80 10.63 3.01
C SER A 28 31.22 10.39 1.61
N ARG A 29 31.82 11.06 0.62
CA ARG A 29 31.60 10.89 -0.81
C ARG A 29 32.06 9.49 -1.23
N GLU A 30 31.16 8.69 -1.78
CA GLU A 30 31.43 7.75 -2.88
C GLU A 30 30.10 7.27 -3.48
N GLY A 31 30.01 7.28 -4.81
CA GLY A 31 28.76 7.14 -5.55
C GLY A 31 28.09 5.77 -5.38
N LEU A 32 26.78 5.79 -5.10
CA LEU A 32 25.93 4.60 -5.03
C LEU A 32 24.59 4.87 -5.72
N HIS A 33 24.46 4.38 -6.96
CA HIS A 33 23.19 4.15 -7.65
C HIS A 33 22.45 3.01 -6.92
N GLY A 34 21.51 3.34 -6.04
CA GLY A 34 20.71 2.34 -5.35
C GLY A 34 20.02 2.86 -4.08
N PHE A 35 19.21 3.90 -4.20
CA PHE A 35 18.36 4.38 -3.10
C PHE A 35 16.88 4.30 -3.50
N GLU A 36 16.31 3.09 -3.45
CA GLU A 36 14.85 2.87 -3.41
C GLU A 36 14.39 2.33 -2.03
N ASP A 37 15.30 2.11 -1.07
CA ASP A 37 14.99 1.42 0.19
C ASP A 37 15.13 2.27 1.47
N LEU A 38 15.15 3.61 1.38
CA LEU A 38 14.95 4.44 2.59
C LEU A 38 13.46 4.58 2.89
N ASN A 39 12.94 3.59 3.60
CA ASN A 39 11.56 3.52 4.06
C ASN A 39 11.36 4.49 5.24
N LEU A 40 11.20 5.79 4.95
CA LEU A 40 10.83 6.82 5.93
C LEU A 40 9.57 6.43 6.72
N THR A 41 8.65 5.66 6.11
CA THR A 41 7.45 5.15 6.78
C THR A 41 7.80 4.11 7.85
N GLU A 42 8.72 3.17 7.60
CA GLU A 42 9.18 2.23 8.64
C GLU A 42 10.02 2.92 9.72
N LEU A 43 10.81 3.95 9.37
CA LEU A 43 11.56 4.76 10.33
C LEU A 43 10.65 5.53 11.29
N VAL A 44 9.52 6.06 10.82
CA VAL A 44 8.51 6.73 11.67
C VAL A 44 7.76 5.72 12.55
N TYR A 45 7.52 4.50 12.06
CA TYR A 45 6.92 3.43 12.88
C TYR A 45 7.90 2.86 13.92
N SER A 46 9.18 2.73 13.59
CA SER A 46 10.22 2.20 14.48
C SER A 46 10.67 3.21 15.54
N SER A 47 10.64 4.52 15.24
CA SER A 47 11.02 5.58 16.21
C SER A 47 10.00 5.78 17.33
N ARG A 48 8.76 5.29 17.18
CA ARG A 48 7.75 5.25 18.26
C ARG A 48 7.94 4.09 19.25
N MET A 49 8.90 3.19 19.03
CA MET A 49 9.12 1.97 19.83
C MET A 49 10.24 2.09 20.88
N LEU A 50 10.84 3.27 21.08
CA LEU A 50 11.82 3.49 22.14
C LEU A 50 11.18 4.20 23.33
N PRO A 51 10.79 3.48 24.41
CA PRO A 51 10.39 4.12 25.64
C PRO A 51 11.63 4.65 26.37
N THR A 52 11.84 5.96 26.32
CA THR A 52 12.58 6.67 27.37
C THR A 52 11.63 6.94 28.54
N SER A 53 11.52 6.00 29.48
CA SER A 53 11.26 6.31 30.89
C SER A 53 11.26 5.06 31.77
N THR A 54 12.05 5.13 32.84
CA THR A 54 11.92 4.29 34.03
C THR A 54 10.67 4.72 34.80
N GLY A 55 9.63 3.88 34.85
CA GLY A 55 8.43 4.13 35.67
C GLY A 55 7.20 3.34 35.23
N SER A 56 6.83 2.33 36.03
CA SER A 56 5.63 1.48 36.04
C SER A 56 4.38 1.91 35.23
N ASN A 57 4.22 1.32 34.04
CA ASN A 57 3.01 0.63 33.54
C ASN A 57 3.31 0.23 32.09
N ALA A 58 4.01 -0.90 31.91
CA ALA A 58 4.28 -1.40 30.57
C ALA A 58 2.94 -1.74 29.90
N LEU A 59 2.60 -1.02 28.83
CA LEU A 59 1.46 -1.37 27.99
C LEU A 59 1.57 -2.86 27.61
N PRO A 60 0.48 -3.64 27.68
CA PRO A 60 0.54 -5.03 27.29
C PRO A 60 1.08 -5.15 25.86
N PRO A 61 2.00 -6.09 25.60
CA PRO A 61 2.66 -6.21 24.31
C PRO A 61 1.62 -6.39 23.20
N PRO A 62 1.87 -5.82 22.00
CA PRO A 62 0.93 -5.91 20.91
C PRO A 62 0.68 -7.37 20.52
N LEU A 63 -0.56 -7.66 20.13
CA LEU A 63 -0.97 -9.00 19.73
C LEU A 63 -0.24 -9.41 18.44
N MET A 64 0.60 -10.44 18.55
CA MET A 64 1.43 -10.96 17.46
C MET A 64 0.71 -12.09 16.72
N ILE A 65 0.32 -11.85 15.48
CA ILE A 65 -0.44 -12.80 14.66
C ILE A 65 0.51 -13.62 13.79
N PRO A 66 0.45 -14.96 13.79
CA PRO A 66 1.32 -15.80 12.97
C PRO A 66 1.00 -15.68 11.47
N LEU A 67 2.00 -15.92 10.64
CA LEU A 67 1.86 -16.04 9.19
C LEU A 67 1.25 -17.41 8.85
N THR A 68 0.19 -17.41 8.06
CA THR A 68 -0.42 -18.60 7.46
C THR A 68 -0.13 -18.60 5.97
N LEU A 69 0.57 -19.63 5.48
CA LEU A 69 0.77 -19.85 4.04
C LEU A 69 -0.44 -20.57 3.45
N ILE A 70 -0.82 -20.20 2.23
CA ILE A 70 -1.98 -20.77 1.52
C ILE A 70 -1.56 -22.07 0.84
N GLN A 71 -1.77 -23.22 1.49
CA GLN A 71 -1.23 -24.53 1.10
C GLN A 71 -1.71 -25.06 -0.27
N GLY A 72 -2.74 -24.47 -0.88
CA GLY A 72 -3.22 -24.82 -2.24
C GLY A 72 -2.87 -23.80 -3.34
N ALA A 73 -2.19 -22.71 -3.01
CA ALA A 73 -2.00 -21.58 -3.93
C ALA A 73 -1.13 -21.95 -5.15
N ALA A 74 -0.06 -22.74 -4.96
CA ALA A 74 0.82 -23.17 -6.05
C ALA A 74 0.09 -23.98 -7.13
N ALA A 75 -0.89 -24.82 -6.76
CA ALA A 75 -1.69 -25.59 -7.72
C ALA A 75 -2.52 -24.69 -8.66
N LYS A 76 -2.80 -23.45 -8.25
CA LYS A 76 -3.49 -22.42 -9.03
C LYS A 76 -2.51 -21.47 -9.74
N GLY A 77 -1.21 -21.71 -9.59
CA GLY A 77 -0.14 -20.81 -10.03
C GLY A 77 -0.07 -19.50 -9.23
N ALA A 78 -0.68 -19.44 -8.05
CA ALA A 78 -0.59 -18.30 -7.14
C ALA A 78 0.67 -18.44 -6.28
N VAL A 79 1.74 -17.78 -6.69
CA VAL A 79 3.05 -17.81 -6.02
C VAL A 79 3.67 -16.41 -6.01
N CYS A 80 4.48 -16.11 -5.00
CA CYS A 80 5.25 -14.86 -4.92
C CYS A 80 6.26 -14.73 -6.08
N LEU A 81 6.90 -13.57 -6.22
CA LEU A 81 7.90 -13.31 -7.27
C LEU A 81 8.97 -14.41 -7.41
N ASP A 82 9.41 -15.00 -6.30
CA ASP A 82 10.41 -16.08 -6.27
C ASP A 82 9.84 -17.51 -6.43
N GLY A 83 8.52 -17.67 -6.48
CA GLY A 83 7.84 -18.96 -6.55
C GLY A 83 7.38 -19.54 -5.20
N THR A 84 7.65 -18.86 -4.07
CA THR A 84 7.15 -19.30 -2.75
C THR A 84 5.64 -19.09 -2.61
N LEU A 85 5.01 -19.82 -1.68
CA LEU A 85 3.58 -19.67 -1.42
C LEU A 85 3.25 -18.28 -0.85
N PRO A 86 2.16 -17.63 -1.28
CA PRO A 86 1.63 -16.45 -0.62
C PRO A 86 1.04 -16.81 0.75
N GLY A 87 0.80 -15.79 1.57
CA GLY A 87 0.25 -15.97 2.90
C GLY A 87 -0.43 -14.72 3.46
N TYR A 88 -1.10 -14.90 4.58
CA TYR A 88 -1.77 -13.83 5.30
C TYR A 88 -1.64 -14.05 6.81
N HIS A 89 -1.92 -13.01 7.58
CA HIS A 89 -2.12 -13.09 9.03
C HIS A 89 -3.62 -12.94 9.29
N LEU A 90 -4.19 -13.80 10.13
CA LEU A 90 -5.62 -13.76 10.47
C LEU A 90 -5.79 -13.81 11.99
N HIS A 91 -6.52 -12.83 12.52
CA HIS A 91 -7.00 -12.84 13.89
C HIS A 91 -8.53 -12.99 13.89
N PRO A 92 -9.08 -14.06 14.47
CA PRO A 92 -10.52 -14.30 14.49
C PRO A 92 -11.31 -13.19 15.20
N GLY A 93 -12.50 -12.91 14.68
CA GLY A 93 -13.47 -12.02 15.31
C GLY A 93 -14.20 -12.71 16.46
N TYR A 94 -14.92 -11.92 17.26
CA TYR A 94 -15.69 -12.41 18.40
C TYR A 94 -16.93 -11.54 18.67
N GLY A 95 -17.88 -12.08 19.44
CA GLY A 95 -19.11 -11.38 19.80
C GLY A 95 -19.88 -10.90 18.56
N SER A 96 -20.31 -9.64 18.56
CA SER A 96 -21.03 -9.03 17.44
C SER A 96 -20.22 -8.95 16.14
N GLY A 97 -18.88 -8.95 16.20
CA GLY A 97 -17.99 -8.89 15.04
C GLY A 97 -17.60 -10.26 14.46
N ALA A 98 -18.08 -11.37 15.05
CA ALA A 98 -17.69 -12.72 14.63
C ALA A 98 -18.04 -13.05 13.16
N ASN A 99 -19.07 -12.41 12.61
CA ASN A 99 -19.49 -12.53 11.21
C ASN A 99 -19.12 -11.31 10.35
N SER A 100 -18.23 -10.43 10.85
CA SER A 100 -17.74 -9.28 10.10
C SER A 100 -16.26 -9.44 9.77
N TRP A 101 -15.84 -8.98 8.59
CA TRP A 101 -14.52 -9.25 8.04
C TRP A 101 -13.83 -7.97 7.56
N LEU A 102 -12.58 -7.76 7.99
CA LEU A 102 -11.70 -6.71 7.51
C LEU A 102 -10.47 -7.34 6.86
N ILE A 103 -10.35 -7.15 5.55
CA ILE A 103 -9.22 -7.62 4.76
C ILE A 103 -8.32 -6.42 4.44
N GLN A 104 -7.14 -6.36 5.06
CA GLN A 104 -6.14 -5.34 4.79
C GLN A 104 -5.08 -5.87 3.81
N LEU A 105 -4.98 -5.26 2.64
CA LEU A 105 -3.94 -5.52 1.65
C LEU A 105 -2.65 -4.79 2.06
N GLU A 106 -1.57 -5.54 2.23
CA GLU A 106 -0.26 -4.96 2.48
C GLU A 106 0.22 -4.15 1.25
N GLY A 107 0.86 -3.00 1.49
CA GLY A 107 1.52 -2.21 0.45
C GLY A 107 3.03 -2.43 0.40
N GLY A 108 3.71 -1.62 -0.41
CA GLY A 108 5.17 -1.64 -0.44
C GLY A 108 5.77 -1.36 -1.82
N GLY A 109 5.25 -0.36 -2.52
CA GLY A 109 5.71 0.02 -3.85
C GLY A 109 5.56 -1.09 -4.89
N TRP A 110 6.30 -0.96 -6.00
CA TRP A 110 6.21 -1.85 -7.15
C TRP A 110 7.61 -2.22 -7.64
N CYS A 111 7.68 -3.16 -8.57
CA CYS A 111 8.88 -3.35 -9.39
C CYS A 111 8.48 -3.27 -10.86
N ASN A 112 9.18 -2.44 -11.64
CA ASN A 112 8.79 -2.07 -13.00
C ASN A 112 9.84 -2.46 -14.06
N SER A 113 10.93 -3.12 -13.64
CA SER A 113 11.98 -3.63 -14.50
C SER A 113 12.44 -5.01 -14.01
N ILE A 114 13.02 -5.81 -14.92
CA ILE A 114 13.59 -7.12 -14.55
C ILE A 114 14.60 -6.99 -13.42
N ARG A 115 15.49 -5.98 -13.49
CA ARG A 115 16.50 -5.73 -12.46
C ARG A 115 15.86 -5.50 -11.09
N ASN A 116 14.91 -4.58 -11.00
CA ASN A 116 14.29 -4.24 -9.72
C ASN A 116 13.43 -5.39 -9.19
N CYS A 117 12.77 -6.16 -10.07
CA CYS A 117 12.01 -7.34 -9.67
C CYS A 117 12.91 -8.49 -9.20
N VAL A 118 14.09 -8.70 -9.81
CA VAL A 118 15.10 -9.67 -9.34
C VAL A 118 15.65 -9.29 -7.97
N TYR A 119 15.88 -8.01 -7.72
CA TYR A 119 16.24 -7.56 -6.37
C TYR A 119 15.08 -7.79 -5.39
N ARG A 120 13.85 -7.41 -5.78
CA ARG A 120 12.69 -7.50 -4.91
C ARG A 120 12.36 -8.94 -4.50
N LYS A 121 12.55 -9.94 -5.36
CA LYS A 121 12.23 -11.34 -5.05
C LYS A 121 13.08 -11.93 -3.92
N THR A 122 14.22 -11.32 -3.57
CA THR A 122 15.06 -11.72 -2.43
C THR A 122 14.72 -10.98 -1.14
N THR A 123 13.51 -10.41 -1.04
CA THR A 123 13.04 -9.63 0.12
C THR A 123 11.67 -10.13 0.59
N ARG A 124 11.21 -9.64 1.76
CA ARG A 124 9.86 -9.92 2.28
C ARG A 124 8.72 -9.51 1.33
N ARG A 125 9.00 -8.63 0.37
CA ARG A 125 8.03 -8.10 -0.62
C ARG A 125 8.04 -8.86 -1.95
N GLY A 126 8.77 -9.97 -2.04
CA GLY A 126 8.77 -10.84 -3.20
C GLY A 126 8.87 -12.33 -2.87
N SER A 127 8.92 -12.68 -1.60
CA SER A 127 9.08 -14.06 -1.15
C SER A 127 8.63 -14.23 0.30
N SER A 128 7.86 -15.29 0.54
CA SER A 128 7.36 -15.62 1.89
C SER A 128 8.44 -16.25 2.80
N THR A 129 9.57 -16.66 2.24
CA THR A 129 10.76 -17.08 3.00
C THR A 129 11.25 -15.95 3.91
N TYR A 130 11.27 -14.72 3.39
CA TYR A 130 11.76 -13.53 4.10
C TYR A 130 10.66 -12.76 4.86
N MET A 131 9.40 -13.20 4.78
CA MET A 131 8.32 -12.60 5.56
C MET A 131 8.49 -12.87 7.06
N GLU A 132 8.15 -11.86 7.86
CA GLU A 132 8.02 -11.97 9.31
C GLU A 132 7.04 -13.09 9.66
N LYS A 133 7.47 -14.02 10.51
CA LYS A 133 6.65 -15.18 10.90
C LYS A 133 5.50 -14.79 11.83
N LYS A 134 5.61 -13.62 12.47
CA LYS A 134 4.54 -13.00 13.26
C LYS A 134 4.54 -11.49 12.99
N LEU A 135 3.35 -10.88 12.94
CA LEU A 135 3.20 -9.42 12.82
C LEU A 135 2.31 -8.87 13.93
N PRO A 136 2.66 -7.70 14.51
CA PRO A 136 1.77 -7.01 15.41
C PRO A 136 0.60 -6.42 14.62
N PHE A 137 -0.61 -6.62 15.12
CA PHE A 137 -1.81 -5.97 14.60
C PHE A 137 -2.06 -4.66 15.36
N THR A 138 -2.05 -3.54 14.63
CA THR A 138 -2.18 -2.17 15.16
C THR A 138 -3.11 -1.34 14.28
N GLY A 139 -3.49 -0.14 14.73
CA GLY A 139 -4.39 0.76 13.98
C GLY A 139 -5.71 0.09 13.65
N ILE A 140 -6.15 0.15 12.39
CA ILE A 140 -7.41 -0.49 11.93
C ILE A 140 -7.44 -2.02 12.11
N LEU A 141 -6.28 -2.66 12.28
CA LEU A 141 -6.17 -4.09 12.60
C LEU A 141 -6.05 -4.36 14.10
N SER A 142 -5.96 -3.36 14.97
CA SER A 142 -5.81 -3.54 16.41
C SER A 142 -7.00 -4.27 17.03
N SER A 143 -6.77 -5.05 18.08
CA SER A 143 -7.82 -5.72 18.88
C SER A 143 -8.31 -4.87 20.05
N LYS A 144 -7.75 -3.68 20.22
CA LYS A 144 -8.08 -2.75 21.31
C LYS A 144 -9.13 -1.77 20.80
N ALA A 145 -10.25 -1.67 21.50
CA ALA A 145 -11.33 -0.77 21.12
C ALA A 145 -10.90 0.71 21.20
N GLU A 146 -9.91 1.03 22.03
CA GLU A 146 -9.36 2.38 22.16
C GLU A 146 -8.54 2.80 20.94
N GLU A 147 -7.96 1.84 20.21
CA GLU A 147 -7.19 2.07 18.98
C GLU A 147 -8.04 1.83 17.73
N ASN A 148 -9.02 0.94 17.80
CA ASN A 148 -9.86 0.48 16.70
C ASN A 148 -11.33 0.34 17.12
N PRO A 149 -12.03 1.45 17.38
CA PRO A 149 -13.36 1.42 17.99
C PRO A 149 -14.40 0.69 17.12
N ASP A 150 -14.22 0.71 15.79
CA ASP A 150 -15.19 0.19 14.84
C ASP A 150 -14.99 -1.31 14.52
N PHE A 151 -13.74 -1.77 14.45
CA PHE A 151 -13.41 -3.09 13.89
C PHE A 151 -12.64 -4.02 14.84
N PHE A 152 -12.40 -3.63 16.10
CA PHE A 152 -11.56 -4.40 17.03
C PHE A 152 -12.00 -5.85 17.24
N ASN A 153 -13.30 -6.13 17.15
CA ASN A 153 -13.87 -7.47 17.33
C ASN A 153 -14.22 -8.19 16.01
N TRP A 154 -13.87 -7.63 14.85
CA TRP A 154 -14.05 -8.27 13.55
C TRP A 154 -12.99 -9.35 13.30
N ASN A 155 -13.25 -10.23 12.34
CA ASN A 155 -12.20 -11.06 11.73
C ASN A 155 -11.26 -10.12 10.99
N ARG A 156 -10.01 -10.03 11.43
CA ARG A 156 -9.03 -9.08 10.91
C ARG A 156 -7.95 -9.85 10.18
N VAL A 157 -7.71 -9.48 8.93
CA VAL A 157 -6.77 -10.15 8.03
C VAL A 157 -5.78 -9.15 7.47
N LYS A 158 -4.51 -9.53 7.40
CA LYS A 158 -3.50 -8.84 6.58
C LYS A 158 -2.99 -9.79 5.51
N LEU A 159 -3.41 -9.59 4.26
CA LEU A 159 -2.89 -10.34 3.11
C LEU A 159 -1.51 -9.78 2.75
N ARG A 160 -0.49 -10.65 2.74
CA ARG A 160 0.90 -10.24 2.52
C ARG A 160 1.17 -9.97 1.05
N TYR A 161 1.95 -8.92 0.79
CA TYR A 161 2.23 -8.44 -0.56
C TYR A 161 3.56 -8.98 -1.07
N CYS A 162 3.52 -9.76 -2.14
CA CYS A 162 4.70 -10.40 -2.70
C CYS A 162 4.74 -10.51 -4.23
N ASP A 163 3.86 -9.81 -4.95
CA ASP A 163 3.78 -9.83 -6.42
C ASP A 163 4.43 -8.60 -7.07
N GLY A 164 4.39 -7.43 -6.43
CA GLY A 164 4.99 -6.21 -6.97
C GLY A 164 4.16 -5.44 -7.99
N ALA A 165 2.87 -5.76 -8.15
CA ALA A 165 1.91 -5.10 -9.05
C ALA A 165 0.54 -4.83 -8.39
N SER A 166 0.49 -4.47 -7.10
CA SER A 166 -0.77 -4.22 -6.39
C SER A 166 -1.80 -5.35 -6.54
N PHE A 167 -1.35 -6.61 -6.50
CA PHE A 167 -2.19 -7.79 -6.68
C PHE A 167 -2.86 -7.89 -8.07
N SER A 168 -2.34 -7.24 -9.10
CA SER A 168 -2.99 -7.19 -10.43
C SER A 168 -2.19 -7.85 -11.55
N GLY A 169 -0.94 -8.26 -11.33
CA GLY A 169 -0.13 -8.96 -12.35
C GLY A 169 -0.57 -10.41 -12.59
N ASP A 170 -0.46 -10.90 -13.83
CA ASP A 170 -0.50 -12.33 -14.13
C ASP A 170 0.39 -12.66 -15.33
N GLY A 171 1.71 -12.50 -15.14
CA GLY A 171 2.74 -12.81 -16.12
C GLY A 171 3.86 -13.64 -15.51
N GLN A 172 4.90 -13.89 -16.30
CA GLN A 172 6.11 -14.57 -15.85
C GLN A 172 7.30 -14.13 -16.71
N HIS A 173 8.50 -14.22 -16.16
CA HIS A 173 9.74 -14.02 -16.91
C HIS A 173 10.72 -15.15 -16.59
N GLU A 174 10.73 -16.17 -17.45
CA GLU A 174 11.46 -17.43 -17.25
C GLU A 174 12.96 -17.24 -17.08
N ALA A 175 13.58 -16.41 -17.94
CA ALA A 175 15.02 -16.20 -17.93
C ALA A 175 15.55 -15.67 -16.59
N SER A 176 14.71 -14.93 -15.85
CA SER A 176 15.06 -14.40 -14.52
C SER A 176 14.33 -15.10 -13.37
N LYS A 177 13.59 -16.19 -13.65
CA LYS A 177 12.76 -16.93 -12.68
C LYS A 177 11.89 -15.98 -11.85
N LEU A 178 11.07 -15.18 -12.54
CA LEU A 178 10.14 -14.23 -11.92
C LEU A 178 8.70 -14.66 -12.20
N ASN A 179 7.88 -14.67 -11.15
CA ASN A 179 6.46 -14.98 -11.21
C ASN A 179 5.64 -13.74 -10.86
N PHE A 180 5.00 -13.11 -11.85
CA PHE A 180 4.17 -11.94 -11.62
C PHE A 180 2.72 -12.37 -11.40
N ARG A 181 2.37 -12.90 -10.22
CA ARG A 181 1.09 -13.60 -9.98
C ARG A 181 0.12 -12.86 -9.05
N GLY A 182 0.18 -11.53 -9.02
CA GLY A 182 -0.67 -10.71 -8.17
C GLY A 182 -2.14 -11.09 -8.21
N GLN A 183 -2.75 -11.17 -9.40
CA GLN A 183 -4.18 -11.50 -9.55
C GLN A 183 -4.49 -12.89 -8.98
N ARG A 184 -3.60 -13.85 -9.22
CA ARG A 184 -3.78 -15.22 -8.72
C ARG A 184 -3.63 -15.31 -7.21
N ILE A 185 -2.70 -14.54 -6.64
CA ILE A 185 -2.53 -14.42 -5.18
C ILE A 185 -3.78 -13.83 -4.54
N TRP A 186 -4.34 -12.76 -5.13
CA TRP A 186 -5.60 -12.17 -4.70
C TRP A 186 -6.73 -13.21 -4.68
N LEU A 187 -6.97 -13.87 -5.82
CA LEU A 187 -8.03 -14.88 -5.95
C LEU A 187 -7.85 -16.04 -4.96
N ALA A 188 -6.63 -16.60 -4.86
CA ALA A 188 -6.34 -17.69 -3.94
C ALA A 188 -6.49 -17.27 -2.46
N GLY A 189 -6.11 -16.04 -2.12
CA GLY A 189 -6.30 -15.48 -0.79
C GLY A 189 -7.77 -15.32 -0.45
N MET A 190 -8.56 -14.72 -1.35
CA MET A 190 -9.99 -14.53 -1.11
C MET A 190 -10.72 -15.86 -0.99
N GLU A 191 -10.44 -16.81 -1.88
CA GLU A 191 -11.05 -18.15 -1.83
C GLU A 191 -10.73 -18.90 -0.53
N ASP A 192 -9.47 -18.87 -0.08
CA ASP A 192 -9.07 -19.52 1.16
C ASP A 192 -9.78 -18.89 2.38
N LEU A 193 -9.94 -17.55 2.41
CA LEU A 193 -10.67 -16.86 3.46
C LEU A 193 -12.19 -17.13 3.40
N MET A 194 -12.77 -17.21 2.20
CA MET A 194 -14.17 -17.63 1.99
C MET A 194 -14.42 -19.01 2.59
N SER A 195 -13.50 -19.95 2.42
CA SER A 195 -13.58 -21.29 3.01
C SER A 195 -13.50 -21.29 4.54
N LYS A 196 -12.87 -20.27 5.14
CA LYS A 196 -12.71 -20.10 6.59
C LYS A 196 -13.88 -19.38 7.26
N GLY A 197 -14.94 -19.10 6.51
CA GLY A 197 -16.19 -18.54 7.03
C GLY A 197 -16.49 -17.12 6.56
N MET A 198 -15.61 -16.50 5.77
CA MET A 198 -15.91 -15.19 5.17
C MET A 198 -17.14 -15.24 4.26
N SER A 199 -17.43 -16.39 3.66
CA SER A 199 -18.66 -16.60 2.87
C SER A 199 -19.98 -16.33 3.62
N ARG A 200 -19.95 -16.33 4.96
CA ARG A 200 -21.12 -16.04 5.82
C ARG A 200 -21.11 -14.61 6.37
N ALA A 201 -20.24 -13.74 5.85
CA ALA A 201 -20.09 -12.40 6.36
C ALA A 201 -21.39 -11.58 6.21
N THR A 202 -21.77 -10.88 7.28
CA THR A 202 -22.82 -9.86 7.24
C THR A 202 -22.26 -8.52 6.78
N GLU A 203 -21.01 -8.24 7.16
CA GLU A 203 -20.27 -7.04 6.77
C GLU A 203 -18.84 -7.42 6.36
N ALA A 204 -18.37 -6.83 5.26
CA ALA A 204 -17.03 -7.04 4.76
C ALA A 204 -16.40 -5.71 4.31
N LEU A 205 -15.18 -5.45 4.76
CA LEU A 205 -14.40 -4.27 4.41
C LEU A 205 -13.10 -4.71 3.74
N LEU A 206 -12.92 -4.35 2.48
CA LEU A 206 -11.61 -4.42 1.83
C LEU A 206 -10.87 -3.12 2.10
N SER A 207 -9.66 -3.21 2.63
CA SER A 207 -8.82 -2.07 2.95
C SER A 207 -7.40 -2.31 2.45
N GLY A 208 -6.60 -1.25 2.33
CA GLY A 208 -5.20 -1.37 1.98
C GLY A 208 -4.48 -0.03 2.10
N CYS A 209 -3.16 -0.07 2.25
CA CYS A 209 -2.32 1.13 2.36
C CYS A 209 -1.29 1.18 1.22
N SER A 210 -1.04 2.35 0.62
CA SER A 210 -0.05 2.54 -0.46
C SER A 210 -0.37 1.65 -1.67
N ALA A 211 0.55 0.79 -2.12
CA ALA A 211 0.29 -0.19 -3.18
C ALA A 211 -0.89 -1.12 -2.87
N GLY A 212 -1.15 -1.43 -1.58
CA GLY A 212 -2.32 -2.17 -1.15
C GLY A 212 -3.60 -1.33 -1.17
N GLY A 213 -3.48 0.00 -1.00
CA GLY A 213 -4.58 0.93 -1.18
C GLY A 213 -4.98 1.04 -2.65
N LEU A 214 -4.00 1.13 -3.56
CA LEU A 214 -4.27 1.01 -5.00
C LEU A 214 -4.98 -0.32 -5.32
N ALA A 215 -4.50 -1.42 -4.74
CA ALA A 215 -5.13 -2.73 -4.89
C ALA A 215 -6.58 -2.75 -4.37
N SER A 216 -6.88 -2.08 -3.25
CA SER A 216 -8.25 -2.05 -2.71
C SER A 216 -9.21 -1.26 -3.60
N ILE A 217 -8.71 -0.32 -4.41
CA ILE A 217 -9.50 0.34 -5.47
C ILE A 217 -9.72 -0.64 -6.63
N LEU A 218 -8.64 -1.23 -7.16
CA LEU A 218 -8.67 -2.09 -8.35
C LEU A 218 -9.56 -3.32 -8.16
N HIS A 219 -9.49 -3.95 -6.98
CA HIS A 219 -10.24 -5.17 -6.68
C HIS A 219 -11.55 -4.92 -5.92
N CYS A 220 -11.99 -3.66 -5.78
CA CYS A 220 -13.15 -3.34 -4.93
C CYS A 220 -14.44 -4.04 -5.40
N ASP A 221 -14.73 -3.97 -6.69
CA ASP A 221 -15.92 -4.61 -7.25
C ASP A 221 -15.78 -6.14 -7.34
N GLU A 222 -14.58 -6.66 -7.63
CA GLU A 222 -14.30 -8.11 -7.53
C GLU A 222 -14.57 -8.64 -6.12
N PHE A 223 -14.16 -7.90 -5.09
CA PHE A 223 -14.41 -8.26 -3.69
C PHE A 223 -15.89 -8.25 -3.37
N ARG A 224 -16.64 -7.25 -3.87
CA ARG A 224 -18.10 -7.19 -3.71
C ARG A 224 -18.79 -8.40 -4.34
N GLU A 225 -18.32 -8.85 -5.50
CA GLU A 225 -18.92 -9.96 -6.25
C GLU A 225 -18.76 -11.32 -5.55
N LEU A 226 -17.87 -11.45 -4.57
CA LEU A 226 -17.72 -12.67 -3.75
C LEU A 226 -18.93 -12.94 -2.84
N PHE A 227 -19.76 -11.92 -2.57
CA PHE A 227 -20.81 -11.97 -1.56
C PHE A 227 -22.23 -11.83 -2.14
N PRO A 228 -23.24 -12.44 -1.51
CA PRO A 228 -24.64 -12.24 -1.89
C PRO A 228 -25.06 -10.77 -1.74
N ALA A 229 -26.18 -10.41 -2.37
CA ALA A 229 -26.71 -9.04 -2.34
C ALA A 229 -27.00 -8.49 -0.92
N THR A 230 -27.19 -9.38 0.04
CA THR A 230 -27.51 -9.07 1.44
C THR A 230 -26.30 -8.67 2.29
N THR A 231 -25.08 -9.02 1.89
CA THR A 231 -23.86 -8.65 2.62
C THR A 231 -23.52 -7.19 2.37
N LYS A 232 -23.24 -6.44 3.44
CA LYS A 232 -22.76 -5.05 3.33
C LYS A 232 -21.26 -5.07 3.03
N VAL A 233 -20.90 -4.75 1.80
CA VAL A 233 -19.49 -4.66 1.38
C VAL A 233 -19.11 -3.22 1.13
N LYS A 234 -17.93 -2.82 1.64
CA LYS A 234 -17.32 -1.52 1.40
C LYS A 234 -15.83 -1.69 1.14
N CYS A 235 -15.23 -0.68 0.53
CA CYS A 235 -13.78 -0.61 0.33
C CYS A 235 -13.22 0.68 0.92
N LEU A 236 -11.97 0.61 1.38
CA LEU A 236 -11.17 1.72 1.88
C LEU A 236 -9.81 1.68 1.20
N SER A 237 -9.42 2.77 0.57
CA SER A 237 -8.05 2.95 0.08
C SER A 237 -7.38 4.03 0.92
N ASP A 238 -6.35 3.63 1.67
CA ASP A 238 -5.47 4.53 2.41
C ASP A 238 -4.18 4.77 1.61
N ALA A 239 -3.85 6.03 1.33
CA ALA A 239 -2.65 6.44 0.57
C ALA A 239 -2.48 5.70 -0.78
N GLY A 240 -3.58 5.23 -1.38
CA GLY A 240 -3.59 4.43 -2.61
C GLY A 240 -3.99 5.20 -3.86
N PHE A 241 -4.38 6.47 -3.71
CA PHE A 241 -4.82 7.31 -4.81
C PHE A 241 -3.64 8.13 -5.35
N PHE A 242 -2.89 7.56 -6.28
CA PHE A 242 -1.78 8.24 -6.93
C PHE A 242 -2.23 8.97 -8.19
N LEU A 243 -1.77 10.20 -8.35
CA LEU A 243 -2.01 11.00 -9.55
C LEU A 243 -1.01 10.74 -10.69
N ASP A 244 -1.49 10.69 -11.93
CA ASP A 244 -0.68 10.72 -13.15
C ASP A 244 -0.21 12.15 -13.48
N ALA A 245 0.60 12.71 -12.58
CA ALA A 245 1.07 14.09 -12.62
C ALA A 245 2.41 14.27 -13.35
N ILE A 246 2.63 15.49 -13.84
CA ILE A 246 3.92 15.92 -14.40
C ILE A 246 4.87 16.24 -13.25
N ASP A 247 6.07 15.66 -13.26
CA ASP A 247 7.11 15.89 -12.25
C ASP A 247 7.79 17.27 -12.41
N VAL A 248 8.63 17.65 -11.45
CA VAL A 248 9.25 18.98 -11.39
C VAL A 248 10.25 19.26 -12.52
N SER A 249 10.62 18.23 -13.29
CA SER A 249 11.43 18.36 -14.50
C SER A 249 10.60 18.45 -15.79
N GLY A 250 9.26 18.37 -15.69
CA GLY A 250 8.36 18.29 -16.84
C GLY A 250 8.14 16.88 -17.37
N GLY A 251 8.68 15.85 -16.70
CA GLY A 251 8.53 14.45 -17.05
C GLY A 251 7.27 13.81 -16.48
N ARG A 252 7.09 12.49 -16.73
CA ARG A 252 6.00 11.69 -16.14
C ARG A 252 6.56 10.47 -15.41
N THR A 253 7.41 10.73 -14.41
CA THR A 253 8.13 9.69 -13.66
C THR A 253 7.22 8.52 -13.23
N LEU A 254 6.11 8.78 -12.55
CA LEU A 254 5.23 7.70 -12.07
C LEU A 254 4.53 6.96 -13.20
N ARG A 255 4.15 7.65 -14.28
CA ARG A 255 3.57 7.02 -15.46
C ARG A 255 4.55 6.05 -16.08
N ASN A 256 5.81 6.44 -16.23
CA ASN A 256 6.86 5.56 -16.76
C ASN A 256 7.09 4.34 -15.84
N MET A 257 7.01 4.54 -14.53
CA MET A 257 7.08 3.43 -13.57
C MET A 257 5.88 2.48 -13.73
N PHE A 258 4.65 3.00 -13.72
CA PHE A 258 3.43 2.20 -13.88
C PHE A 258 3.34 1.53 -15.26
N GLU A 259 3.81 2.16 -16.34
CA GLU A 259 3.91 1.53 -17.65
C GLU A 259 4.80 0.29 -17.59
N GLY A 260 5.96 0.41 -16.93
CA GLY A 260 6.85 -0.71 -16.69
C GLY A 260 6.18 -1.84 -15.90
N VAL A 261 5.45 -1.52 -14.83
CA VAL A 261 4.65 -2.50 -14.06
C VAL A 261 3.62 -3.18 -14.95
N VAL A 262 2.78 -2.40 -15.63
CA VAL A 262 1.64 -2.89 -16.41
C VAL A 262 2.09 -3.79 -17.54
N ARG A 263 3.10 -3.38 -18.29
CA ARG A 263 3.65 -4.13 -19.42
C ARG A 263 4.42 -5.37 -18.96
N LEU A 264 5.36 -5.21 -18.02
CA LEU A 264 6.24 -6.31 -17.60
C LEU A 264 5.47 -7.44 -16.90
N GLN A 265 4.51 -7.08 -16.05
CA GLN A 265 3.81 -8.02 -15.20
C GLN A 265 2.48 -8.52 -15.79
N GLY A 266 2.14 -8.06 -17.00
CA GLY A 266 0.91 -8.46 -17.70
C GLY A 266 -0.36 -8.04 -16.96
N VAL A 267 -0.36 -6.83 -16.36
CA VAL A 267 -1.49 -6.32 -15.55
C VAL A 267 -2.72 -6.04 -16.41
N GLN A 268 -2.51 -5.63 -17.67
CA GLN A 268 -3.56 -5.13 -18.57
C GLN A 268 -4.83 -5.99 -18.65
N LYS A 269 -4.69 -7.32 -18.56
CA LYS A 269 -5.81 -8.27 -18.68
C LYS A 269 -6.71 -8.33 -17.44
N ASN A 270 -6.22 -7.80 -16.32
CA ASN A 270 -6.92 -7.77 -15.04
C ASN A 270 -7.42 -6.35 -14.71
N LEU A 271 -7.22 -5.38 -15.61
CA LEU A 271 -7.78 -4.05 -15.44
C LEU A 271 -9.23 -4.00 -15.90
N PRO A 272 -10.07 -3.12 -15.31
CA PRO A 272 -11.46 -2.99 -15.70
C PRO A 272 -11.61 -2.67 -17.19
N GLN A 273 -12.37 -3.50 -17.91
CA GLN A 273 -12.65 -3.31 -19.34
C GLN A 273 -13.31 -1.96 -19.63
N ILE A 274 -14.12 -1.45 -18.70
CA ILE A 274 -14.73 -0.13 -18.81
C ILE A 274 -13.70 1.00 -18.99
N CYS A 275 -12.48 0.81 -18.48
CA CYS A 275 -11.39 1.75 -18.71
C CYS A 275 -10.56 1.37 -19.94
N THR A 276 -10.11 0.11 -20.05
CA THR A 276 -9.17 -0.31 -21.11
C THR A 276 -9.76 -0.30 -22.52
N ASN A 277 -11.09 -0.24 -22.66
CA ASN A 277 -11.76 -0.02 -23.94
C ASN A 277 -11.63 1.43 -24.46
N HIS A 278 -11.26 2.38 -23.61
CA HIS A 278 -11.22 3.81 -23.93
C HIS A 278 -9.85 4.47 -23.68
N MET A 279 -9.03 3.89 -22.80
CA MET A 279 -7.71 4.40 -22.44
C MET A 279 -6.67 3.30 -22.51
N ASP A 280 -5.40 3.69 -22.62
CA ASP A 280 -4.31 2.73 -22.56
C ASP A 280 -4.23 2.05 -21.17
N PRO A 281 -3.73 0.80 -21.08
CA PRO A 281 -3.67 0.06 -19.83
C PRO A 281 -2.92 0.79 -18.70
N THR A 282 -1.90 1.60 -19.00
CA THR A 282 -1.18 2.35 -17.96
C THR A 282 -2.07 3.42 -17.34
N SER A 283 -2.82 4.15 -18.16
CA SER A 283 -3.83 5.10 -17.66
C SER A 283 -4.85 4.42 -16.77
N CYS A 284 -5.27 3.20 -17.10
CA CYS A 284 -6.24 2.43 -16.30
C CYS A 284 -5.68 1.84 -15.00
N PHE A 285 -4.37 1.89 -14.79
CA PHE A 285 -3.75 1.55 -13.50
C PHE A 285 -3.73 2.75 -12.54
N PHE A 286 -3.95 3.97 -13.03
CA PHE A 286 -4.12 5.16 -12.19
C PHE A 286 -5.56 5.30 -11.69
N PRO A 287 -5.79 5.37 -10.37
CA PRO A 287 -7.13 5.47 -9.77
C PRO A 287 -8.02 6.56 -10.37
N GLN A 288 -7.46 7.72 -10.69
CA GLN A 288 -8.20 8.87 -11.26
C GLN A 288 -9.04 8.51 -12.49
N ASN A 289 -8.64 7.49 -13.26
CA ASN A 289 -9.33 7.09 -14.50
C ASN A 289 -10.36 5.97 -14.28
N LEU A 290 -10.39 5.34 -13.10
CA LEU A 290 -11.27 4.20 -12.82
C LEU A 290 -12.23 4.41 -11.65
N ILE A 291 -11.94 5.32 -10.72
CA ILE A 291 -12.77 5.51 -9.51
C ILE A 291 -14.23 5.86 -9.81
N ALA A 292 -14.50 6.60 -10.89
CA ALA A 292 -15.86 6.95 -11.30
C ALA A 292 -16.68 5.73 -11.74
N SER A 293 -16.01 4.64 -12.12
CA SER A 293 -16.63 3.38 -12.55
C SER A 293 -16.82 2.35 -11.43
N VAL A 294 -16.19 2.55 -10.27
CA VAL A 294 -16.32 1.65 -9.12
C VAL A 294 -17.74 1.75 -8.56
N LYS A 295 -18.46 0.63 -8.52
CA LYS A 295 -19.87 0.58 -8.10
C LYS A 295 -20.01 0.42 -6.59
N THR A 296 -19.09 -0.33 -6.00
CA THR A 296 -19.07 -0.62 -4.57
C THR A 296 -18.70 0.64 -3.78
N PRO A 297 -19.33 0.91 -2.62
CA PRO A 297 -18.97 2.07 -1.81
C PRO A 297 -17.49 2.06 -1.42
N LEU A 298 -16.75 3.04 -1.97
CA LEU A 298 -15.32 3.22 -1.80
C LEU A 298 -15.04 4.50 -1.02
N PHE A 299 -14.30 4.38 0.08
CA PHE A 299 -13.75 5.49 0.83
C PHE A 299 -12.29 5.73 0.42
N LEU A 300 -11.94 6.97 0.08
CA LEU A 300 -10.58 7.36 -0.26
C LEU A 300 -10.01 8.21 0.87
N LEU A 301 -9.03 7.66 1.57
CA LEU A 301 -8.21 8.37 2.55
C LEU A 301 -6.85 8.64 1.91
N ASN A 302 -6.53 9.91 1.66
CA ASN A 302 -5.24 10.26 1.07
C ASN A 302 -4.73 11.57 1.65
N ALA A 303 -3.42 11.69 1.86
CA ALA A 303 -2.84 12.97 2.23
C ALA A 303 -2.92 13.95 1.04
N ALA A 304 -3.06 15.24 1.32
CA ALA A 304 -3.01 16.30 0.29
C ALA A 304 -1.69 16.31 -0.47
N TYR A 305 -0.63 15.99 0.26
CA TYR A 305 0.74 15.89 -0.19
C TYR A 305 1.24 14.54 0.27
N ASP A 306 0.96 13.50 -0.50
CA ASP A 306 1.47 12.17 -0.20
C ASP A 306 3.01 12.19 -0.25
N ALA A 307 3.65 11.87 0.88
CA ALA A 307 5.09 11.98 1.01
C ALA A 307 5.82 11.05 0.03
N TRP A 308 5.25 9.86 -0.23
CA TRP A 308 5.84 8.92 -1.19
C TRP A 308 5.71 9.46 -2.61
N GLN A 309 4.53 9.94 -3.02
CA GLN A 309 4.34 10.50 -4.35
C GLN A 309 5.23 11.73 -4.56
N LEU A 310 5.39 12.58 -3.55
CA LEU A 310 6.27 13.73 -3.63
C LEU A 310 7.74 13.31 -3.83
N GLN A 311 8.23 12.31 -3.09
CA GLN A 311 9.63 11.88 -3.14
C GLN A 311 9.97 10.96 -4.33
N ALA A 312 9.08 10.04 -4.69
CA ALA A 312 9.33 9.00 -5.67
C ALA A 312 8.81 9.35 -7.08
N SER A 313 7.83 10.26 -7.17
CA SER A 313 7.17 10.61 -8.43
C SER A 313 7.38 12.08 -8.82
N LEU A 314 7.00 13.02 -7.97
CA LEU A 314 6.94 14.44 -8.35
C LEU A 314 8.30 15.10 -8.36
N ALA A 315 9.16 14.78 -7.40
CA ALA A 315 10.51 15.32 -7.35
C ALA A 315 11.54 14.26 -6.93
N PRO A 316 11.65 13.12 -7.64
CA PRO A 316 12.75 12.17 -7.40
C PRO A 316 14.11 12.80 -7.71
N PRO A 317 15.23 12.22 -7.23
CA PRO A 317 16.58 12.69 -7.56
C PRO A 317 16.84 12.81 -9.06
N SER A 318 16.20 11.98 -9.89
CA SER A 318 16.30 12.05 -11.35
C SER A 318 15.61 13.27 -11.98
N ALA A 319 14.57 13.80 -11.34
CA ALA A 319 13.84 15.00 -11.78
C ALA A 319 14.32 16.28 -11.08
N ASP A 320 15.04 16.16 -9.97
CA ASP A 320 15.63 17.27 -9.21
C ASP A 320 17.15 17.07 -9.04
N PRO A 321 17.93 17.09 -10.14
CA PRO A 321 19.37 16.80 -10.10
C PRO A 321 20.17 17.83 -9.30
N HIS A 322 19.63 19.03 -9.11
CA HIS A 322 20.24 20.11 -8.34
C HIS A 322 19.81 20.12 -6.87
N GLY A 323 18.92 19.22 -6.44
CA GLY A 323 18.47 19.12 -5.05
C GLY A 323 17.62 20.29 -4.56
N SER A 324 17.02 21.06 -5.48
CA SER A 324 16.21 22.23 -5.14
C SER A 324 14.97 21.88 -4.29
N TRP A 325 14.49 20.64 -4.39
CA TRP A 325 13.36 20.12 -3.63
C TRP A 325 13.76 19.33 -2.38
N HIS A 326 15.06 19.14 -2.09
CA HIS A 326 15.53 18.27 -1.00
C HIS A 326 14.89 18.60 0.36
N ASP A 327 14.97 19.87 0.77
CA ASP A 327 14.43 20.32 2.06
C ASP A 327 12.89 20.34 2.04
N CYS A 328 12.30 20.85 0.96
CA CYS A 328 10.85 20.96 0.78
C CYS A 328 10.12 19.61 0.88
N LYS A 329 10.66 18.55 0.25
CA LYS A 329 10.07 17.20 0.30
C LYS A 329 10.17 16.53 1.68
N SER A 330 11.12 16.98 2.50
CA SER A 330 11.34 16.46 3.84
C SER A 330 10.49 17.21 4.86
N ASN A 331 10.31 18.51 4.66
CA ASN A 331 9.46 19.37 5.48
C ASN A 331 8.90 20.52 4.64
N HIS A 332 7.58 20.55 4.48
CA HIS A 332 6.90 21.55 3.66
C HIS A 332 7.09 23.00 4.14
N ALA A 333 7.51 23.21 5.39
CA ALA A 333 7.85 24.54 5.92
C ALA A 333 9.09 25.14 5.23
N HIS A 334 9.93 24.33 4.58
CA HIS A 334 11.11 24.78 3.84
C HIS A 334 10.86 24.93 2.34
N CYS A 335 9.63 24.75 1.88
CA CYS A 335 9.29 24.99 0.48
C CYS A 335 9.29 26.50 0.18
N SER A 336 9.93 26.87 -0.93
CA SER A 336 9.78 28.19 -1.53
C SER A 336 8.35 28.43 -2.03
N ALA A 337 8.00 29.69 -2.29
CA ALA A 337 6.67 30.06 -2.77
C ALA A 337 6.27 29.33 -4.07
N SER A 338 7.22 29.14 -5.01
CA SER A 338 6.97 28.41 -6.26
C SER A 338 6.76 26.92 -6.03
N GLN A 339 7.49 26.31 -5.10
CA GLN A 339 7.29 24.90 -4.72
C GLN A 339 5.94 24.68 -4.05
N ILE A 340 5.53 25.59 -3.15
CA ILE A 340 4.19 25.57 -2.57
C ILE A 340 3.12 25.71 -3.67
N GLN A 341 3.30 26.64 -4.62
CA GLN A 341 2.34 26.79 -5.71
C GLN A 341 2.19 25.51 -6.55
N TYR A 342 3.29 24.83 -6.84
CA TYR A 342 3.27 23.53 -7.51
C TYR A 342 2.53 22.47 -6.67
N LEU A 343 2.83 22.35 -5.37
CA LEU A 343 2.14 21.42 -4.47
C LEU A 343 0.63 21.71 -4.40
N GLN A 344 0.23 22.99 -4.34
CA GLN A 344 -1.19 23.37 -4.36
C GLN A 344 -1.88 22.96 -5.67
N GLY A 345 -1.20 23.04 -6.81
CA GLY A 345 -1.72 22.53 -8.08
C GLY A 345 -2.00 21.02 -8.05
N ILE A 346 -1.11 20.24 -7.43
CA ILE A 346 -1.32 18.80 -7.21
C ILE A 346 -2.52 18.56 -6.30
N LYS A 347 -2.61 19.27 -5.17
CA LYS A 347 -3.75 19.17 -4.25
C LYS A 347 -5.08 19.50 -4.94
N CYS A 348 -5.12 20.56 -5.75
CA CYS A 348 -6.32 20.92 -6.52
C CYS A 348 -6.74 19.83 -7.51
N SER A 349 -5.79 19.02 -8.00
CA SER A 349 -6.09 17.88 -8.89
C SER A 349 -6.62 16.65 -8.13
N MET A 350 -6.43 16.58 -6.81
CA MET A 350 -6.95 15.50 -5.96
C MET A 350 -8.37 15.74 -5.43
N LEU A 351 -8.83 16.99 -5.41
CA LEU A 351 -10.11 17.42 -4.83
C LEU A 351 -11.22 17.46 -5.89
#